data_AF-A0A7C8ZH40-F1
#
_entry.id   AF-A0A7C8ZH40-F1
#
_cell.length_a   1.000
_cell.length_b   1.000
_cell.length_c   1.000
_cell.angle_alpha   90.00
_cell.angle_beta   90.00
_cell.angle_gamma   90.00
#
_symmetry.space_group_name_H-M   'P 1'
#
loop_
_entity.id
_entity.type
_entity.pdbx_description
1 polymer ?
#
loop_
_entity_poly.entity_id
_entity_poly.type
_entity_poly.pdbx_seq_one_letter_code
_entity_poly.pdbx_strand_id
1 'polypeptide(L)'
;NDWDSLLDPLNDDLRRLVLRCGDLCQVTYDTFINDPNSKYCGCSRYAKVDILRKTTFPEWDRYDVVGFLYATARVSMPEAFLLKSLSRERWDRESNWIGYIAVSKDEVSAEMGRREIYVVWRGTTRNYEWIDVLGAKLQSAKPLLHKAAYDHANGDDGSHNEDDHEREPKVMRGWLTIYLSDDPKS
;
A
#
# COMPACT_ATOMS: atom_id res chain seq x y z
N ASN A 1 -8.10 -13.85 -19.62
CA ASN A 1 -6.96 -14.44 -20.36
C ASN A 1 -5.68 -14.49 -19.55
N ASP A 2 -5.64 -14.11 -18.26
CA ASP A 2 -4.48 -14.35 -17.37
C ASP A 2 -3.10 -14.02 -17.97
N TRP A 3 -3.03 -12.93 -18.73
CA TRP A 3 -1.85 -12.48 -19.50
C TRP A 3 -1.29 -13.50 -20.51
N ASP A 4 -2.10 -14.46 -20.92
CA ASP A 4 -1.77 -15.45 -21.93
C ASP A 4 -1.25 -14.77 -23.21
N SER A 5 -0.16 -15.31 -23.75
CA SER A 5 0.63 -14.77 -24.89
C SER A 5 1.22 -13.36 -24.73
N LEU A 6 1.07 -12.69 -23.59
CA LEU A 6 1.61 -11.33 -23.38
C LEU A 6 2.97 -11.32 -22.68
N LEU A 7 3.39 -12.43 -22.07
CA LEU A 7 4.59 -12.50 -21.24
C LEU A 7 5.84 -12.95 -22.00
N ASP A 8 5.69 -13.82 -23.01
CA ASP A 8 6.81 -14.37 -23.78
C ASP A 8 6.47 -14.50 -25.28
N PRO A 9 7.00 -13.63 -26.15
CA PRO A 9 7.80 -12.45 -25.81
C PRO A 9 6.95 -11.39 -25.09
N LEU A 10 7.57 -10.59 -24.22
CA LEU A 10 6.86 -9.55 -23.49
C LEU A 10 6.23 -8.55 -24.46
N ASN A 11 4.91 -8.45 -24.45
CA ASN A 11 4.15 -7.50 -25.24
C ASN A 11 4.53 -6.05 -24.85
N ASP A 12 4.69 -5.17 -25.84
CA ASP A 12 5.15 -3.80 -25.61
C ASP A 12 4.19 -2.95 -24.78
N ASP A 13 2.87 -3.14 -24.94
CA ASP A 13 1.88 -2.41 -24.15
C ASP A 13 1.88 -2.89 -22.69
N LEU A 14 2.01 -4.20 -22.47
CA LEU A 14 2.18 -4.76 -21.13
C LEU A 14 3.47 -4.24 -20.49
N ARG A 15 4.56 -4.17 -21.23
CA ARG A 15 5.82 -3.60 -20.75
C ARG A 15 5.65 -2.15 -20.31
N ARG A 16 4.99 -1.30 -21.11
CA ARG A 16 4.72 0.11 -20.74
C ARG A 16 3.87 0.20 -19.49
N LEU A 17 2.84 -0.64 -19.35
CA LEU A 17 2.00 -0.69 -18.15
C LEU A 17 2.82 -1.05 -16.90
N VAL A 18 3.64 -2.10 -16.97
CA VAL A 18 4.49 -2.53 -15.86
C VAL A 18 5.47 -1.44 -15.45
N LEU A 19 6.12 -0.79 -16.42
CA LEU A 19 7.04 0.32 -16.17
C LEU A 19 6.33 1.50 -15.50
N ARG A 20 5.16 1.92 -16.02
CA ARG A 20 4.37 2.99 -15.40
C ARG A 20 3.99 2.66 -13.95
N CYS A 21 3.53 1.44 -13.68
CA CYS A 21 3.21 1.01 -12.33
C CYS A 21 4.46 1.04 -11.42
N GLY A 22 5.63 0.63 -11.94
CA GLY A 22 6.90 0.73 -11.25
C GLY A 22 7.29 2.18 -10.93
N ASP A 23 7.15 3.08 -11.90
CA ASP A 23 7.44 4.51 -11.73
C ASP A 23 6.51 5.14 -10.68
N LEU A 24 5.21 4.79 -10.68
CA LEU A 24 4.28 5.20 -9.63
C LEU A 24 4.73 4.71 -8.24
N CYS A 25 5.16 3.46 -8.13
CA CYS A 25 5.73 2.95 -6.87
C CYS A 25 6.99 3.73 -6.47
N GLN A 26 7.86 4.09 -7.42
CA GLN A 26 9.09 4.84 -7.15
C GLN A 26 8.82 6.24 -6.59
N VAL A 27 7.75 6.92 -7.03
CA VAL A 27 7.31 8.21 -6.44
C VAL A 27 7.17 8.13 -4.92
N THR A 28 6.74 6.97 -4.39
CA THR A 28 6.60 6.79 -2.94
C THR A 28 7.93 6.83 -2.20
N TYR A 29 8.99 6.31 -2.80
CA TYR A 29 10.34 6.35 -2.24
C TYR A 29 10.92 7.76 -2.32
N ASP A 30 10.76 8.41 -3.46
CA ASP A 30 11.36 9.73 -3.72
C ASP A 30 10.73 10.84 -2.87
N THR A 31 9.43 10.73 -2.57
CA THR A 31 8.73 11.71 -1.74
C THR A 31 8.93 11.48 -0.23
N PHE A 32 9.20 10.26 0.22
CA PHE A 32 9.15 9.94 1.63
C PHE A 32 10.34 10.52 2.43
N ILE A 33 10.04 11.12 3.59
CA ILE A 33 11.05 11.67 4.49
C ILE A 33 11.52 10.57 5.45
N ASN A 34 12.61 9.89 5.12
CA ASN A 34 13.25 8.84 5.94
C ASN A 34 14.40 9.35 6.82
N ASP A 35 14.54 10.66 6.99
CA ASP A 35 15.55 11.24 7.90
C ASP A 35 14.99 11.28 9.33
N PRO A 36 15.51 10.46 10.27
CA PRO A 36 15.01 10.42 11.64
C PRO A 36 15.24 11.74 12.40
N ASN A 37 16.17 12.58 11.95
CA ASN A 37 16.43 13.89 12.56
C ASN A 37 15.43 14.95 12.10
N SER A 38 14.73 14.70 10.99
CA SER A 38 13.68 15.59 10.52
C SER A 38 12.47 15.53 11.42
N LYS A 39 11.93 16.71 11.78
CA LYS A 39 10.63 16.80 12.47
C LYS A 39 9.46 16.28 11.63
N TYR A 40 9.65 16.14 10.32
CA TYR A 40 8.69 15.59 9.35
C TYR A 40 9.04 14.16 8.92
N CYS A 41 9.90 13.46 9.65
CA CYS A 41 10.17 12.04 9.43
C CYS A 41 8.84 11.27 9.36
N GLY A 42 8.67 10.43 8.34
CA GLY A 42 7.44 9.69 8.11
C GLY A 42 6.40 10.40 7.24
N CYS A 43 6.60 11.66 6.83
CA CYS A 43 5.71 12.35 5.89
C CYS A 43 6.10 12.19 4.42
N SER A 44 5.19 12.59 3.54
CA SER A 44 5.53 13.02 2.16
C SER A 44 6.21 14.39 2.18
N ARG A 45 7.29 14.54 1.42
CA ARG A 45 8.03 15.80 1.21
C ARG A 45 7.24 16.78 0.35
N TYR A 46 6.42 16.27 -0.56
CA TYR A 46 5.67 17.09 -1.52
C TYR A 46 4.17 17.01 -1.28
N ALA A 47 3.48 18.12 -1.57
CA ALA A 47 2.02 18.18 -1.56
C ALA A 47 1.44 17.43 -2.77
N LYS A 48 0.17 17.02 -2.66
CA LYS A 48 -0.56 16.27 -3.71
C LYS A 48 -0.44 16.89 -5.11
N VAL A 49 -0.60 18.21 -5.21
CA VAL A 49 -0.54 18.94 -6.49
C VAL A 49 0.84 18.90 -7.16
N ASP A 50 1.89 18.69 -6.38
CA ASP A 50 3.27 18.79 -6.83
C ASP A 50 4.00 17.45 -6.89
N ILE A 51 3.49 16.41 -6.21
CA ILE A 51 4.22 15.18 -5.93
C ILE A 51 4.77 14.53 -7.20
N LEU A 52 3.94 14.28 -8.21
CA LEU A 52 4.37 13.63 -9.46
C LEU A 52 5.40 14.46 -10.21
N ARG A 53 5.20 15.79 -10.26
CA ARG A 53 6.12 16.70 -10.94
C ARG A 53 7.47 16.79 -10.22
N LYS A 54 7.46 16.89 -8.89
CA LYS A 54 8.67 17.06 -8.08
C LYS A 54 9.46 15.77 -7.89
N THR A 55 8.84 14.60 -8.08
CA THR A 55 9.53 13.31 -8.17
C THR A 55 9.84 12.91 -9.61
N THR A 56 9.72 13.82 -10.57
CA THR A 56 10.07 13.58 -11.99
C THR A 56 9.36 12.38 -12.62
N PHE A 57 8.11 12.10 -12.21
CA PHE A 57 7.31 11.04 -12.82
C PHE A 57 7.07 11.37 -14.32
N PRO A 58 7.36 10.45 -15.26
CA PRO A 58 7.35 10.76 -16.70
C PRO A 58 6.01 11.31 -17.21
N GLU A 59 4.90 10.81 -16.67
CA GLU A 59 3.53 11.17 -17.08
C GLU A 59 2.84 12.07 -16.03
N TRP A 60 3.59 12.95 -15.34
CA TRP A 60 3.10 13.77 -14.22
C TRP A 60 1.91 14.66 -14.57
N ASP A 61 1.75 15.06 -15.82
CA ASP A 61 0.69 15.91 -16.30
C ASP A 61 -0.58 15.12 -16.69
N ARG A 62 -0.51 13.80 -16.77
CA ARG A 62 -1.62 12.91 -17.16
C ARG A 62 -2.48 12.44 -15.98
N TYR A 63 -2.01 12.60 -14.75
CA TYR A 63 -2.66 12.12 -13.54
C TYR A 63 -2.74 13.19 -12.46
N ASP A 64 -3.81 13.18 -11.67
CA ASP A 64 -3.97 13.99 -10.47
C ASP A 64 -3.87 13.10 -9.22
N VAL A 65 -3.10 13.54 -8.23
CA VAL A 65 -3.09 12.90 -6.91
C VAL A 65 -4.21 13.47 -6.05
N VAL A 66 -5.23 12.65 -5.82
CA VAL A 66 -6.47 13.08 -5.16
C VAL A 66 -6.44 12.85 -3.65
N GLY A 67 -5.66 11.86 -3.19
CA GLY A 67 -5.59 11.46 -1.79
C GLY A 67 -4.20 11.04 -1.37
N PHE A 68 -3.86 11.30 -0.11
CA PHE A 68 -2.72 10.66 0.57
C PHE A 68 -3.26 9.61 1.52
N LEU A 69 -2.50 8.52 1.65
CA LEU A 69 -2.78 7.41 2.53
C LEU A 69 -1.84 7.52 3.73
N TYR A 70 -2.39 7.26 4.91
CA TYR A 70 -1.65 7.19 6.15
C TYR A 70 -2.02 5.90 6.87
N ALA A 71 -1.07 5.34 7.61
CA ALA A 71 -1.29 4.17 8.43
C ALA A 71 -0.59 4.36 9.77
N THR A 72 -1.18 3.75 10.79
CA THR A 72 -0.69 3.73 12.17
C THR A 72 -0.54 2.29 12.63
N ALA A 73 0.12 2.10 13.77
CA ALA A 73 0.15 0.83 14.47
C ALA A 73 0.31 1.10 15.96
N ARG A 74 -0.64 0.62 16.76
CA ARG A 74 -0.60 0.77 18.22
C ARG A 74 0.61 0.05 18.80
N VAL A 75 1.69 0.81 19.04
CA VAL A 75 2.88 0.69 19.91
C VAL A 75 3.61 -0.67 20.04
N SER A 76 3.09 -1.76 19.49
CA SER A 76 3.64 -3.12 19.61
C SER A 76 4.28 -3.63 18.32
N MET A 77 4.22 -2.85 17.23
CA MET A 77 4.97 -3.18 16.02
C MET A 77 6.40 -2.64 16.10
N PRO A 78 7.38 -3.36 15.53
CA PRO A 78 8.76 -2.92 15.46
C PRO A 78 8.84 -1.55 14.78
N GLU A 79 9.77 -0.70 15.24
CA GLU A 79 10.06 0.64 14.67
C GLU A 79 10.37 0.61 13.16
N ALA A 80 10.55 -0.58 12.63
CA ALA A 80 10.83 -0.81 11.24
C ALA A 80 9.72 -0.26 10.33
N PHE A 81 8.43 -0.53 10.60
CA PHE A 81 7.35 -0.21 9.65
C PHE A 81 6.85 1.23 9.70
N LEU A 82 6.91 1.86 10.88
CA LEU A 82 6.50 3.24 11.12
C LEU A 82 7.66 4.01 11.74
N LEU A 83 8.19 4.96 10.98
CA LEU A 83 9.29 5.82 11.41
C LEU A 83 8.81 6.82 12.45
N LYS A 84 9.54 6.89 13.57
CA LYS A 84 9.39 7.94 14.57
C LYS A 84 10.47 8.99 14.36
N SER A 85 10.06 10.26 14.36
CA SER A 85 11.00 11.38 14.42
C SER A 85 11.70 11.39 15.78
N LEU A 86 13.03 11.58 15.78
CA LEU A 86 13.84 11.80 16.99
C LEU A 86 13.73 13.25 17.49
N SER A 87 13.08 14.13 16.73
CA SER A 87 12.83 15.51 17.14
C SER A 87 11.79 15.57 18.27
N ARG A 88 12.02 16.49 19.22
CA ARG A 88 11.06 16.81 20.29
C ARG A 88 9.80 17.50 19.78
N GLU A 89 9.83 18.06 18.57
CA GLU A 89 8.74 18.74 17.87
C GLU A 89 8.12 17.87 16.76
N ARG A 90 8.00 16.56 17.00
CA ARG A 90 7.44 15.63 16.01
C ARG A 90 6.00 16.00 15.62
N TRP A 91 5.72 15.91 14.32
CA TRP A 91 4.43 16.27 13.72
C TRP A 91 3.30 15.31 14.11
N ASP A 92 3.60 14.01 14.20
CA ASP A 92 2.70 12.97 14.69
C ASP A 92 3.49 11.91 15.48
N ARG A 93 2.81 11.21 16.38
CA ARG A 93 3.40 10.25 17.31
C ARG A 93 3.29 8.80 16.82
N GLU A 94 2.31 8.48 15.98
CA GLU A 94 1.92 7.10 15.70
C GLU A 94 1.62 6.77 14.22
N SER A 95 1.46 7.76 13.32
CA SER A 95 1.13 7.54 11.90
C SER A 95 2.23 7.99 10.94
N ASN A 96 2.35 7.27 9.82
CA ASN A 96 3.20 7.64 8.70
C ASN A 96 2.40 7.77 7.41
N TRP A 97 2.91 8.60 6.50
CA TRP A 97 2.54 8.57 5.10
C TRP A 97 2.98 7.23 4.49
N ILE A 98 2.03 6.54 3.86
CA ILE A 98 2.21 5.19 3.31
C ILE A 98 1.75 5.06 1.86
N GLY A 99 1.40 6.17 1.20
CA GLY A 99 1.00 6.09 -0.18
C GLY A 99 0.08 7.22 -0.64
N TYR A 100 -0.45 7.06 -1.84
CA TYR A 100 -1.33 8.04 -2.45
C TYR A 100 -2.28 7.39 -3.46
N ILE A 101 -3.31 8.14 -3.83
CA ILE A 101 -4.27 7.77 -4.88
C ILE A 101 -4.07 8.71 -6.05
N ALA A 102 -3.73 8.17 -7.21
CA ALA A 102 -3.65 8.90 -8.47
C ALA A 102 -4.80 8.52 -9.41
N VAL A 103 -5.34 9.50 -10.10
CA VAL A 103 -6.47 9.35 -11.01
C VAL A 103 -6.10 9.98 -12.34
N SER A 104 -6.32 9.28 -13.46
CA SER A 104 -6.07 9.87 -14.78
C SER A 104 -6.95 11.10 -14.99
N LYS A 105 -6.46 12.13 -15.69
CA LYS A 105 -7.25 13.31 -16.05
C LYS A 105 -8.37 12.99 -17.03
N ASP A 106 -9.34 13.89 -17.18
CA ASP A 106 -10.53 13.68 -18.01
C ASP A 106 -10.16 13.48 -19.49
N GLU A 107 -9.25 14.32 -20.01
CA GLU A 107 -8.79 14.24 -21.40
C GLU A 107 -8.05 12.93 -21.67
N VAL A 108 -7.20 12.52 -20.73
CA VAL A 108 -6.45 11.25 -20.78
C VAL A 108 -7.40 10.06 -20.69
N SER A 109 -8.43 10.16 -19.85
CA SER A 109 -9.42 9.09 -19.69
C SER A 109 -10.29 8.95 -20.93
N ALA A 110 -10.63 10.06 -21.59
CA ALA A 110 -11.33 10.06 -22.86
C ALA A 110 -10.47 9.45 -23.99
N GLU A 111 -9.18 9.78 -24.05
CA GLU A 111 -8.21 9.18 -24.99
C GLU A 111 -8.11 7.66 -24.80
N MET A 112 -8.00 7.18 -23.56
CA MET A 112 -7.84 5.76 -23.24
C MET A 112 -9.15 4.96 -23.25
N GLY A 113 -10.30 5.64 -23.32
CA GLY A 113 -11.63 5.04 -23.19
C GLY A 113 -11.94 4.48 -21.78
N ARG A 114 -11.16 4.86 -20.76
CA ARG A 114 -11.33 4.42 -19.37
C ARG A 114 -10.71 5.39 -18.37
N ARG A 115 -11.25 5.41 -17.14
CA ARG A 115 -10.61 6.06 -15.99
C ARG A 115 -9.63 5.10 -15.34
N GLU A 116 -8.37 5.51 -15.21
CA GLU A 116 -7.39 4.77 -14.42
C GLU A 116 -7.32 5.36 -13.01
N ILE A 117 -7.38 4.48 -12.01
CA ILE A 117 -7.24 4.82 -10.58
C ILE A 117 -6.15 3.93 -10.01
N TYR A 118 -5.07 4.55 -9.55
CA TYR A 118 -3.94 3.87 -8.93
C TYR A 118 -3.95 4.14 -7.44
N VAL A 119 -4.05 3.07 -6.65
CA VAL A 119 -3.81 3.10 -5.20
C VAL A 119 -2.37 2.63 -4.99
N VAL A 120 -1.48 3.58 -4.72
CA VAL A 120 -0.04 3.34 -4.67
C VAL A 120 0.39 3.25 -3.22
N TRP A 121 0.88 2.07 -2.82
CA TRP A 121 1.40 1.81 -1.48
C TRP A 121 2.91 2.02 -1.46
N ARG A 122 3.39 2.72 -0.44
CA ARG A 122 4.80 2.87 -0.14
C ARG A 122 5.35 1.53 0.30
N GLY A 123 6.43 1.12 -0.34
CA GLY A 123 7.19 -0.05 0.10
C GLY A 123 8.09 0.23 1.31
N THR A 124 8.90 -0.77 1.59
CA THR A 124 9.88 -0.85 2.67
C THR A 124 11.12 -0.02 2.36
N THR A 125 11.61 0.80 3.28
CA THR A 125 12.75 1.74 3.11
C THR A 125 13.99 1.42 3.95
N ARG A 126 13.91 0.57 4.99
CA ARG A 126 15.05 0.18 5.86
C ARG A 126 15.24 -1.33 5.92
N ASN A 127 16.49 -1.75 6.03
CA ASN A 127 16.86 -3.16 6.21
C ASN A 127 16.24 -3.80 7.48
N TYR A 128 15.95 -3.01 8.52
CA TYR A 128 15.30 -3.51 9.75
C TYR A 128 13.84 -3.93 9.54
N GLU A 129 13.17 -3.49 8.48
CA GLU A 129 11.82 -3.94 8.12
C GLU A 129 11.80 -5.38 7.60
N TRP A 130 12.91 -5.84 7.03
CA TRP A 130 13.08 -7.22 6.60
C TRP A 130 13.46 -8.17 7.74
N ILE A 131 14.17 -7.67 8.76
CA ILE A 131 14.67 -8.48 9.88
C ILE A 131 13.51 -8.98 10.77
N ASP A 132 12.40 -8.26 10.85
CA ASP A 132 11.21 -8.70 11.61
C ASP A 132 10.21 -9.57 10.82
N VAL A 133 10.46 -9.79 9.53
CA VAL A 133 9.71 -10.81 8.75
C VAL A 133 10.04 -12.22 9.26
N LEU A 134 11.14 -12.39 9.99
CA LEU A 134 11.55 -13.66 10.61
C LEU A 134 10.63 -14.12 11.76
N GLY A 135 9.76 -13.23 12.27
CA GLY A 135 8.73 -13.53 13.28
C GLY A 135 7.30 -13.58 12.74
N ALA A 136 7.12 -13.76 11.42
CA ALA A 136 5.84 -13.66 10.72
C ALA A 136 4.77 -14.65 11.24
N LYS A 137 4.04 -14.22 12.28
CA LYS A 137 2.83 -14.92 12.73
C LYS A 137 1.72 -14.68 11.73
N LEU A 138 1.04 -15.77 11.36
CA LEU A 138 -0.19 -15.71 10.60
C LEU A 138 -1.36 -15.32 11.51
N GLN A 139 -2.25 -14.48 11.00
CA GLN A 139 -3.49 -14.10 11.65
C GLN A 139 -4.64 -14.26 10.67
N SER A 140 -5.81 -14.64 11.17
CA SER A 140 -7.03 -14.73 10.35
C SER A 140 -7.29 -13.42 9.60
N ALA A 141 -7.54 -13.54 8.30
CA ALA A 141 -7.94 -12.44 7.43
C ALA A 141 -9.46 -12.19 7.46
N LYS A 142 -10.22 -12.94 8.27
CA LYS A 142 -11.69 -12.82 8.39
C LYS A 142 -12.20 -11.39 8.56
N PRO A 143 -11.53 -10.47 9.29
CA PRO A 143 -11.97 -9.07 9.37
C PRO A 143 -11.99 -8.32 8.03
N LEU A 144 -11.21 -8.78 7.03
CA LEU A 144 -11.15 -8.18 5.68
C LEU A 144 -12.19 -8.76 4.72
N LEU A 145 -12.73 -9.94 5.03
CA LEU A 145 -13.58 -10.69 4.11
C LEU A 145 -15.05 -10.35 4.37
N HIS A 146 -15.75 -9.95 3.31
CA HIS A 146 -17.20 -9.78 3.36
C HIS A 146 -17.85 -11.14 3.66
N LYS A 147 -18.89 -11.15 4.50
CA LYS A 147 -19.59 -12.38 4.95
C LYS A 147 -19.94 -13.37 3.80
N ALA A 148 -20.35 -12.86 2.63
CA ALA A 148 -20.67 -13.67 1.46
C ALA A 148 -19.47 -14.39 0.79
N ALA A 149 -18.25 -13.89 0.97
CA ALA A 149 -17.04 -14.58 0.48
C ALA A 149 -16.68 -15.80 1.35
N TYR A 150 -17.16 -15.82 2.60
CA TYR A 150 -16.97 -16.93 3.54
C TYR A 150 -17.88 -18.11 3.21
N ASP A 151 -19.13 -17.83 2.85
CA ASP A 151 -20.14 -18.85 2.54
C ASP A 151 -19.88 -19.55 1.18
N HIS A 152 -19.18 -18.90 0.24
CA HIS A 152 -18.75 -19.56 -1.01
C HIS A 152 -17.51 -20.45 -0.87
N ALA A 153 -16.68 -20.23 0.17
CA ALA A 153 -15.54 -21.10 0.46
C ALA A 153 -15.96 -22.35 1.25
N ASN A 154 -17.01 -22.22 2.06
CA ASN A 154 -17.61 -23.31 2.84
C ASN A 154 -18.94 -23.72 2.22
N GLY A 155 -18.85 -24.45 1.10
CA GLY A 155 -20.01 -25.15 0.55
C GLY A 155 -20.69 -25.99 1.63
N ASP A 156 -21.98 -25.72 1.80
CA ASP A 156 -23.00 -26.42 2.57
C ASP A 156 -22.72 -27.93 2.73
N ASP A 157 -22.13 -28.32 3.85
CA ASP A 157 -22.34 -29.65 4.43
C ASP A 157 -22.32 -29.54 5.96
N GLY A 158 -23.47 -29.83 6.57
CA GLY A 158 -23.78 -29.65 7.98
C GLY A 158 -23.09 -30.69 8.87
N SER A 159 -21.77 -30.62 8.97
CA SER A 159 -20.96 -31.44 9.87
C SER A 159 -20.02 -30.55 10.68
N HIS A 160 -20.38 -30.29 11.94
CA HIS A 160 -19.46 -29.71 12.94
C HIS A 160 -18.25 -30.65 13.10
N ASN A 161 -17.16 -30.34 12.39
CA ASN A 161 -15.84 -30.90 12.64
C ASN A 161 -14.92 -29.79 13.14
N GLU A 162 -14.12 -30.09 14.15
CA GLU A 162 -13.12 -29.21 14.77
C GLU A 162 -11.96 -28.81 13.81
N ASP A 163 -12.02 -29.27 12.55
CA ASP A 163 -11.05 -29.00 11.47
C ASP A 163 -11.32 -27.70 10.67
N ASP A 164 -12.36 -26.94 11.03
CA ASP A 164 -12.75 -25.69 10.33
C ASP A 164 -11.66 -24.57 10.42
N HIS A 165 -10.67 -24.73 11.31
CA HIS A 165 -9.55 -23.81 11.48
C HIS A 165 -8.45 -23.92 10.40
N GLU A 166 -8.45 -24.97 9.57
CA GLU A 166 -7.48 -25.16 8.49
C GLU A 166 -7.88 -24.44 7.19
N ARG A 167 -9.18 -24.13 6.99
CA ARG A 167 -9.68 -23.47 5.78
C ARG A 167 -9.78 -21.96 5.87
N GLU A 168 -9.66 -21.39 7.07
CA GLU A 168 -9.71 -19.95 7.25
C GLU A 168 -8.48 -19.28 6.61
N PRO A 169 -8.65 -18.34 5.68
CA PRO A 169 -7.52 -17.64 5.05
C PRO A 169 -6.80 -16.80 6.10
N LYS A 170 -5.47 -16.94 6.13
CA LYS A 170 -4.60 -16.22 7.06
C LYS A 170 -3.61 -15.36 6.28
N VAL A 171 -3.30 -14.20 6.84
CA VAL A 171 -2.31 -13.25 6.31
C VAL A 171 -1.25 -12.95 7.37
N MET A 172 -0.12 -12.38 6.96
CA MET A 172 0.91 -11.96 7.90
C MET A 172 0.36 -10.88 8.84
N ARG A 173 0.48 -11.11 10.15
CA ARG A 173 -0.04 -10.22 11.20
C ARG A 173 0.46 -8.78 11.06
N GLY A 174 1.70 -8.57 10.65
CA GLY A 174 2.28 -7.23 10.44
C GLY A 174 1.49 -6.44 9.41
N TRP A 175 1.31 -7.00 8.21
CA TRP A 175 0.51 -6.38 7.14
C TRP A 175 -0.92 -6.13 7.55
N LEU A 176 -1.56 -7.09 8.21
CA LEU A 176 -2.94 -6.94 8.69
C LEU A 176 -3.06 -5.83 9.73
N THR A 177 -2.06 -5.69 10.61
CA THR A 177 -2.03 -4.64 11.63
C THR A 177 -1.89 -3.26 10.99
N ILE A 178 -0.96 -3.08 10.04
CA ILE A 178 -0.82 -1.80 9.31
C ILE A 178 -2.12 -1.43 8.59
N TYR A 179 -2.77 -2.42 7.98
CA TYR A 179 -3.95 -2.21 7.15
C TYR A 179 -5.22 -1.89 7.96
N LEU A 180 -5.35 -2.43 9.17
CA LEU A 180 -6.58 -2.31 9.98
C LEU A 180 -6.47 -1.38 11.19
N SER A 181 -5.27 -0.97 11.60
CA SER A 181 -5.12 -0.13 12.78
C SER A 181 -5.65 1.28 12.53
N ASP A 182 -6.36 1.80 13.52
CA ASP A 182 -6.88 3.16 13.54
C ASP A 182 -6.28 3.97 14.71
N ASP A 183 -6.01 5.24 14.45
CA ASP A 183 -5.75 6.25 15.48
C ASP A 183 -6.84 7.32 15.39
N PRO A 184 -7.83 7.32 16.30
CA PRO A 184 -8.91 8.29 16.28
C PRO A 184 -8.45 9.73 16.61
N LYS A 185 -7.18 9.94 16.94
CA LYS A 185 -6.60 11.24 17.27
C LYS A 185 -5.73 11.84 16.15
N SER A 186 -5.52 11.12 15.05
CA SER A 186 -4.70 11.55 13.91
C SER A 186 -5.46 12.36 12.87
#